data_AF-I6D3Q4-F1
#
_entry.id   AF-I6D3Q4-F1
#
_cell.length_a   1.000
_cell.length_b   1.000
_cell.length_c   1.000
_cell.angle_alpha   90.00
_cell.angle_beta   90.00
_cell.angle_gamma   90.00
#
_symmetry.space_group_name_H-M   'P 1'
#
loop_
_entity.id
_entity.type
_entity.pdbx_description
1 polymer ?
#
loop_
_entity_poly.entity_id
_entity_poly.type
_entity_poly.pdbx_seq_one_letter_code
_entity_poly.pdbx_strand_id
1 'polypeptide(L)'
;MNLHEYQAKQLFARYGLPAPVGYACTTPREAEEAASKIGAGPWVVKCQVHAGGRGKAGGVKVVNSKEDIRAFAENWLGKRLVTYQTDANGQPVNQILVEAATDIAKELYLGAVVDRSSRRVVFMASTEGGVEIEKVAEETPQLIHKVALDPLTGPMPYQGRELAFKLGLEGKLVQQFTKIFMGLATIFLECDLALIEINPLVITKQGDLICLDGKLGADGNALFRQLDLREMRDQSQEDPREAQAAQWELNYVALDGNIGCMVNGAGLAMGTMDIVKLHGGEPANFLDVGGGATKERVTEAFKIILSDDKVKAVLVNIFGGIVRCDLIADGIIGAVAEVGVNVPVVVRLEGNNAELGAKKLADSGLNIIAAKGLTDAAQQVVAAVEGK
;
A
#
# COMPACT_ATOMS: atom_id res chain seq x y z
N MET A 1 1.21 0.51 6.02
CA MET A 1 1.87 1.75 5.56
C MET A 1 3.21 1.37 4.94
N ASN A 2 3.55 1.89 3.77
CA ASN A 2 4.84 1.60 3.12
C ASN A 2 5.89 2.65 3.49
N LEU A 3 7.16 2.26 3.41
CA LEU A 3 8.30 3.17 3.52
C LEU A 3 9.04 3.24 2.17
N HIS A 4 9.68 4.38 1.91
CA HIS A 4 10.63 4.52 0.82
C HIS A 4 11.89 3.67 1.05
N GLU A 5 12.59 3.32 -0.03
CA GLU A 5 13.84 2.55 0.03
C GLU A 5 14.90 3.24 0.91
N TYR A 6 15.05 4.56 0.82
CA TYR A 6 16.01 5.28 1.65
C TYR A 6 15.67 5.21 3.15
N GLN A 7 14.39 5.21 3.51
CA GLN A 7 13.93 5.08 4.90
C GLN A 7 14.18 3.67 5.42
N ALA A 8 13.93 2.65 4.59
CA ALA A 8 14.29 1.27 4.88
C ALA A 8 15.79 1.13 5.14
N LYS A 9 16.64 1.70 4.28
CA LYS A 9 18.11 1.68 4.45
C LYS A 9 18.58 2.44 5.70
N GLN A 10 17.94 3.55 6.04
CA GLN A 10 18.21 4.23 7.32
C GLN A 10 17.87 3.34 8.52
N LEU A 11 16.76 2.61 8.47
CA LEU A 11 16.40 1.64 9.51
C LEU A 11 17.42 0.49 9.57
N PHE A 12 17.84 -0.06 8.42
CA PHE A 12 18.89 -1.07 8.36
C PHE A 12 20.20 -0.59 9.00
N ALA A 13 20.62 0.63 8.69
CA ALA A 13 21.82 1.24 9.27
C ALA A 13 21.72 1.39 10.79
N ARG A 14 20.55 1.81 11.33
CA ARG A 14 20.31 1.90 12.78
C ARG A 14 20.49 0.56 13.50
N TYR A 15 20.17 -0.54 12.83
CA TYR A 15 20.33 -1.91 13.34
C TYR A 15 21.67 -2.56 12.93
N GLY A 16 22.60 -1.79 12.36
CA GLY A 16 23.93 -2.28 11.99
C GLY A 16 23.93 -3.29 10.84
N LEU A 17 22.94 -3.20 9.95
CA LEU A 17 22.83 -3.98 8.73
C LEU A 17 23.48 -3.25 7.54
N PRO A 18 24.17 -3.97 6.65
CA PRO A 18 24.91 -3.36 5.55
C PRO A 18 23.99 -2.86 4.44
N ALA A 19 24.12 -1.60 4.07
CA ALA A 19 23.48 -0.98 2.91
C ALA A 19 24.50 -0.07 2.19
N PRO A 20 24.31 0.22 0.89
CA PRO A 20 25.16 1.16 0.18
C PRO A 20 25.17 2.54 0.85
N VAL A 21 26.33 3.21 0.84
CA VAL A 21 26.42 4.61 1.28
C VAL A 21 25.66 5.47 0.28
N GLY A 22 24.67 6.22 0.75
CA GLY A 22 23.85 7.07 -0.10
C GLY A 22 23.06 8.12 0.66
N TYR A 23 22.48 9.04 -0.12
CA TYR A 23 21.74 10.20 0.38
C TYR A 23 20.45 10.39 -0.43
N ALA A 24 19.34 10.61 0.26
CA ALA A 24 18.09 11.04 -0.34
C ALA A 24 18.13 12.57 -0.58
N CYS A 25 17.87 12.97 -1.82
CA CYS A 25 18.03 14.35 -2.30
C CYS A 25 16.71 14.87 -2.83
N THR A 26 16.34 16.10 -2.45
CA THR A 26 15.08 16.77 -2.84
C THR A 26 15.26 17.77 -3.98
N THR A 27 16.50 18.13 -4.29
CA THR A 27 16.83 19.05 -5.39
C THR A 27 17.94 18.49 -6.27
N PRO A 28 18.04 18.90 -7.56
CA PRO A 28 19.13 18.48 -8.43
C PRO A 28 20.53 18.85 -7.89
N ARG A 29 20.61 19.99 -7.19
CA ARG A 29 21.84 20.43 -6.53
C ARG A 29 22.24 19.52 -5.37
N GLU A 30 21.30 19.11 -4.54
CA GLU A 30 21.59 18.13 -3.48
C GLU A 30 22.08 16.81 -4.07
N ALA A 31 21.48 16.37 -5.19
CA ALA A 31 21.85 15.13 -5.86
C ALA A 31 23.29 15.19 -6.43
N GLU A 32 23.68 16.26 -7.13
CA GLU A 32 25.05 16.41 -7.66
C GLU A 32 26.09 16.55 -6.54
N GLU A 33 25.75 17.24 -5.44
CA GLU A 33 26.64 17.41 -4.29
C GLU A 33 26.81 16.11 -3.50
N ALA A 34 25.79 15.23 -3.48
CA ALA A 34 25.86 13.91 -2.84
C ALA A 34 26.96 13.02 -3.44
N ALA A 35 27.24 13.13 -4.73
CA ALA A 35 28.30 12.39 -5.41
C ALA A 35 29.67 12.56 -4.70
N SER A 36 30.01 13.81 -4.35
CA SER A 36 31.26 14.11 -3.63
C SER A 36 31.29 13.60 -2.19
N LYS A 37 30.13 13.50 -1.53
CA LYS A 37 30.03 12.95 -0.18
C LYS A 37 30.20 11.43 -0.16
N ILE A 38 29.75 10.77 -1.23
CA ILE A 38 29.84 9.31 -1.40
C ILE A 38 31.27 8.88 -1.75
N GLY A 39 31.93 9.61 -2.65
CA GLY A 39 33.28 9.30 -3.12
C GLY A 39 33.34 9.13 -4.64
N ALA A 40 34.34 8.41 -5.14
CA ALA A 40 34.51 8.18 -6.56
C ALA A 40 33.37 7.31 -7.14
N GLY A 41 32.93 7.66 -8.36
CA GLY A 41 31.90 6.91 -9.07
C GLY A 41 32.39 5.55 -9.62
N PRO A 42 31.50 4.79 -10.28
CA PRO A 42 30.13 5.18 -10.64
C PRO A 42 29.16 5.27 -9.45
N TRP A 43 28.07 6.02 -9.64
CA TRP A 43 26.97 6.17 -8.68
C TRP A 43 25.69 5.58 -9.24
N VAL A 44 24.76 5.24 -8.35
CA VAL A 44 23.41 4.80 -8.70
C VAL A 44 22.44 5.89 -8.28
N VAL A 45 21.55 6.27 -9.20
CA VAL A 45 20.46 7.23 -8.97
C VAL A 45 19.13 6.48 -9.05
N LYS A 46 18.27 6.64 -8.03
CA LYS A 46 17.00 5.93 -7.91
C LYS A 46 15.87 6.87 -7.51
N CYS A 47 14.82 6.92 -8.32
CA CYS A 47 13.57 7.56 -7.94
C CYS A 47 13.00 6.88 -6.69
N GLN A 48 12.59 7.67 -5.70
CA GLN A 48 11.93 7.18 -4.50
C GLN A 48 10.42 7.24 -4.69
N VAL A 49 9.83 6.06 -4.86
CA VAL A 49 8.38 5.80 -4.90
C VAL A 49 8.10 4.49 -4.16
N HIS A 50 6.90 4.30 -3.64
CA HIS A 50 6.55 3.08 -2.87
C HIS A 50 6.39 1.82 -3.75
N ALA A 51 6.03 1.99 -5.03
CA ALA A 51 5.87 0.90 -5.97
C ALA A 51 7.21 0.31 -6.45
N GLY A 52 7.23 -1.00 -6.68
CA GLY A 52 8.35 -1.72 -7.29
C GLY A 52 8.43 -1.51 -8.80
N GLY A 53 9.36 -2.21 -9.47
CA GLY A 53 9.51 -2.16 -10.93
C GLY A 53 10.18 -0.90 -11.49
N ARG A 54 10.74 -0.06 -10.63
CA ARG A 54 11.36 1.24 -10.96
C ARG A 54 12.47 1.13 -12.02
N GLY A 55 13.26 0.05 -11.99
CA GLY A 55 14.32 -0.20 -12.98
C GLY A 55 13.79 -0.34 -14.41
N LYS A 56 12.70 -1.10 -14.61
CA LYS A 56 12.06 -1.28 -15.93
C LYS A 56 11.47 0.03 -16.46
N ALA A 57 11.02 0.91 -15.57
CA ALA A 57 10.48 2.22 -15.90
C ALA A 57 11.56 3.30 -16.12
N GLY A 58 12.85 2.96 -16.03
CA GLY A 58 13.95 3.92 -16.18
C GLY A 58 14.15 4.85 -14.98
N GLY A 59 13.50 4.55 -13.85
CA GLY A 59 13.63 5.25 -12.57
C GLY A 59 14.84 4.82 -11.75
N VAL A 60 15.72 3.96 -12.28
CA VAL A 60 17.01 3.57 -11.70
C VAL A 60 18.07 3.60 -12.78
N LYS A 61 19.21 4.26 -12.54
CA LYS A 61 20.34 4.31 -13.47
C LYS A 61 21.68 4.28 -12.75
N VAL A 62 22.69 3.67 -13.40
CA VAL A 62 24.10 3.81 -13.03
C VAL A 62 24.69 4.95 -13.87
N VAL A 63 25.40 5.88 -13.24
CA VAL A 63 25.93 7.10 -13.85
C VAL A 63 27.37 7.35 -13.45
N ASN A 64 28.14 8.00 -14.33
CA ASN A 64 29.60 8.15 -14.17
C ASN A 64 30.04 9.59 -13.91
N SER A 65 29.12 10.56 -13.97
CA SER A 65 29.42 11.98 -13.86
C SER A 65 28.40 12.70 -12.96
N LYS A 66 28.78 13.86 -12.41
CA LYS A 66 27.86 14.67 -11.60
C LYS A 66 26.78 15.30 -12.46
N GLU A 67 27.13 15.60 -13.70
CA GLU A 67 26.25 16.14 -14.73
C GLU A 67 25.11 15.17 -15.03
N ASP A 68 25.39 13.86 -15.11
CA ASP A 68 24.37 12.83 -15.29
C ASP A 68 23.44 12.71 -14.07
N ILE A 69 23.99 12.83 -12.85
CA ILE A 69 23.20 12.81 -11.61
C ILE A 69 22.23 13.99 -11.59
N ARG A 70 22.74 15.19 -11.90
CA ARG A 70 21.93 16.41 -12.00
C ARG A 70 20.83 16.26 -13.04
N ALA A 71 21.18 15.82 -14.25
CA ALA A 71 20.23 15.64 -15.35
C ALA A 71 19.14 14.61 -15.00
N PHE A 72 19.49 13.53 -14.31
CA PHE A 72 18.52 12.55 -13.82
C PHE A 72 17.55 13.17 -12.81
N ALA A 73 18.07 13.93 -11.84
CA ALA A 73 17.25 14.60 -10.84
C ALA A 73 16.34 15.67 -11.44
N GLU A 74 16.84 16.51 -12.35
CA GLU A 74 16.04 17.50 -13.10
C GLU A 74 14.96 16.82 -13.95
N ASN A 75 15.24 15.63 -14.49
CA ASN A 75 14.25 14.92 -15.28
C ASN A 75 13.11 14.35 -14.44
N TRP A 76 13.35 13.91 -13.20
CA TRP A 76 12.36 13.14 -12.45
C TRP A 76 11.69 13.88 -11.30
N LEU A 77 12.41 14.77 -10.59
CA LEU A 77 11.83 15.49 -9.46
C LEU A 77 10.62 16.31 -9.89
N GLY A 78 9.49 16.12 -9.18
CA GLY A 78 8.21 16.75 -9.50
C GLY A 78 7.42 16.07 -10.62
N LYS A 79 7.96 15.03 -11.29
CA LYS A 79 7.21 14.17 -12.21
C LYS A 79 6.66 12.94 -11.49
N ARG A 80 5.80 12.20 -12.17
CA ARG A 80 5.27 10.92 -11.69
C ARG A 80 5.97 9.77 -12.41
N LEU A 81 6.38 8.75 -11.67
CA LEU A 81 6.94 7.51 -12.20
C LEU A 81 5.82 6.45 -12.28
N VAL A 82 5.53 6.00 -13.50
CA VAL A 82 4.61 4.89 -13.74
C VAL A 82 5.42 3.60 -13.82
N THR A 83 5.03 2.58 -13.04
CA THR A 83 5.59 1.23 -13.10
C THR A 83 4.46 0.22 -13.30
N TYR A 84 4.81 -1.05 -13.47
CA TYR A 84 3.78 -2.10 -13.55
C TYR A 84 3.04 -2.34 -12.21
N GLN A 85 3.53 -1.75 -11.10
CA GLN A 85 2.92 -1.82 -9.77
C GLN A 85 2.21 -0.52 -9.37
N THR A 86 2.21 0.52 -10.21
CA THR A 86 1.41 1.73 -9.98
C THR A 86 0.11 1.66 -10.78
N ASP A 87 -0.83 2.56 -10.46
CA ASP A 87 -1.91 2.89 -11.39
C ASP A 87 -1.35 3.56 -12.66
N ALA A 88 -2.24 3.89 -13.61
CA ALA A 88 -1.87 4.58 -14.83
C ALA A 88 -1.31 6.00 -14.61
N ASN A 89 -1.55 6.60 -13.44
CA ASN A 89 -1.07 7.93 -13.08
C ASN A 89 0.34 7.91 -12.48
N GLY A 90 0.81 6.75 -12.03
CA GLY A 90 2.12 6.61 -11.38
C GLY A 90 2.16 7.24 -10.00
N GLN A 91 3.34 7.30 -9.39
CA GLN A 91 3.57 7.93 -8.09
C GLN A 91 4.51 9.13 -8.21
N PRO A 92 4.30 10.21 -7.44
CA PRO A 92 5.15 11.40 -7.53
C PRO A 92 6.56 11.11 -7.03
N VAL A 93 7.56 11.58 -7.77
CA VAL A 93 8.98 11.49 -7.41
C VAL A 93 9.37 12.80 -6.72
N ASN A 94 9.41 12.77 -5.40
CA ASN A 94 9.81 13.93 -4.58
C ASN A 94 11.26 13.85 -4.10
N GLN A 95 11.88 12.67 -4.21
CA GLN A 95 13.25 12.45 -3.79
C GLN A 95 13.97 11.49 -4.73
N ILE A 96 15.27 11.72 -4.91
CA ILE A 96 16.20 10.82 -5.59
C ILE A 96 17.20 10.29 -4.57
N LEU A 97 17.32 8.97 -4.46
CA LEU A 97 18.40 8.34 -3.72
C LEU A 97 19.63 8.28 -4.64
N VAL A 98 20.73 8.89 -4.20
CA VAL A 98 22.04 8.78 -4.84
C VAL A 98 22.93 7.94 -3.93
N GLU A 99 23.48 6.83 -4.44
CA GLU A 99 24.30 5.91 -3.66
C GLU A 99 25.51 5.38 -4.45
N ALA A 100 26.49 4.82 -3.75
CA ALA A 100 27.64 4.15 -4.38
C ALA A 100 27.19 2.94 -5.21
N ALA A 101 27.79 2.76 -6.39
CA ALA A 101 27.63 1.50 -7.12
C ALA A 101 28.23 0.32 -6.36
N THR A 102 27.59 -0.84 -6.45
CA THR A 102 28.04 -2.07 -5.80
C THR A 102 28.55 -3.06 -6.86
N ASP A 103 29.73 -3.64 -6.64
CA ASP A 103 30.27 -4.71 -7.47
C ASP A 103 29.55 -6.04 -7.19
N ILE A 104 28.45 -6.28 -7.92
CA ILE A 104 27.62 -7.48 -7.72
C ILE A 104 28.35 -8.72 -8.25
N ALA A 105 28.48 -9.75 -7.41
CA ALA A 105 28.93 -11.10 -7.79
C ALA A 105 27.76 -12.09 -7.88
N LYS A 106 26.81 -12.02 -6.94
CA LYS A 106 25.59 -12.83 -6.93
C LYS A 106 24.45 -12.06 -6.28
N GLU A 107 23.25 -12.23 -6.81
CA GLU A 107 22.01 -11.68 -6.25
C GLU A 107 21.24 -12.79 -5.53
N LEU A 108 20.76 -12.51 -4.33
CA LEU A 108 19.91 -13.39 -3.53
C LEU A 108 18.62 -12.66 -3.17
N TYR A 109 17.63 -13.40 -2.69
CA TYR A 109 16.41 -12.86 -2.11
C TYR A 109 16.35 -13.15 -0.61
N LEU A 110 15.92 -12.16 0.18
CA LEU A 110 15.57 -12.36 1.59
C LEU A 110 14.34 -11.50 1.94
N GLY A 111 13.28 -12.12 2.43
CA GLY A 111 12.07 -11.41 2.84
C GLY A 111 11.40 -12.04 4.06
N ALA A 112 10.46 -11.32 4.66
CA ALA A 112 9.67 -11.81 5.77
C ALA A 112 8.25 -11.24 5.73
N VAL A 113 7.26 -12.06 6.12
CA VAL A 113 5.86 -11.68 6.24
C VAL A 113 5.20 -12.42 7.40
N VAL A 114 4.05 -11.95 7.86
CA VAL A 114 3.17 -12.74 8.73
C VAL A 114 2.39 -13.75 7.86
N ASP A 115 2.75 -15.02 7.96
CA ASP A 115 2.02 -16.10 7.29
C ASP A 115 0.73 -16.40 8.05
N ARG A 116 -0.41 -16.11 7.42
CA ARG A 116 -1.74 -16.30 7.99
C ARG A 116 -2.08 -17.78 8.25
N SER A 117 -1.53 -18.71 7.48
CA SER A 117 -1.79 -20.15 7.61
C SER A 117 -1.10 -20.71 8.86
N SER A 118 0.21 -20.52 8.94
CA SER A 118 1.01 -20.97 10.09
C SER A 118 0.86 -20.07 11.32
N ARG A 119 0.35 -18.84 11.14
CA ARG A 119 0.20 -17.81 12.19
C ARG A 119 1.54 -17.47 12.82
N ARG A 120 2.56 -17.28 11.98
CA ARG A 120 3.94 -16.98 12.38
C ARG A 120 4.54 -15.94 11.45
N VAL A 121 5.54 -15.22 11.97
CA VAL A 121 6.46 -14.47 11.10
C VAL A 121 7.33 -15.48 10.39
N VAL A 122 7.28 -15.50 9.06
CA VAL A 122 8.05 -16.42 8.22
C VAL A 122 9.06 -15.64 7.42
N PHE A 123 10.33 -16.01 7.57
CA PHE A 123 11.40 -15.55 6.71
C PHE A 123 11.55 -16.50 5.52
N MET A 124 11.75 -15.93 4.34
CA MET A 124 11.94 -16.62 3.07
C MET A 124 13.28 -16.18 2.48
N ALA A 125 14.08 -17.14 2.02
CA ALA A 125 15.31 -16.87 1.31
C ALA A 125 15.40 -17.71 0.03
N SER A 126 15.97 -17.13 -1.02
CA SER A 126 16.17 -17.82 -2.30
C SER A 126 17.47 -17.39 -2.99
N THR A 127 18.01 -18.26 -3.83
CA THR A 127 19.12 -17.91 -4.75
C THR A 127 18.66 -17.04 -5.91
N GLU A 128 17.35 -16.93 -6.14
CA GLU A 128 16.75 -16.15 -7.22
C GLU A 128 16.54 -14.69 -6.81
N GLY A 129 17.63 -13.95 -6.62
CA GLY A 129 17.58 -12.49 -6.42
C GLY A 129 17.37 -11.72 -7.72
N GLY A 130 16.87 -10.48 -7.62
CA GLY A 130 16.65 -9.59 -8.78
C GLY A 130 15.43 -9.94 -9.63
N VAL A 131 14.66 -10.95 -9.22
CA VAL A 131 13.45 -11.44 -9.89
C VAL A 131 12.26 -11.30 -8.93
N GLU A 132 11.05 -11.26 -9.48
CA GLU A 132 9.80 -11.26 -8.72
C GLU A 132 9.62 -12.60 -8.00
N ILE A 133 9.54 -12.58 -6.67
CA ILE A 133 9.57 -13.81 -5.86
C ILE A 133 8.31 -14.65 -6.05
N GLU A 134 7.20 -14.03 -6.43
CA GLU A 134 5.94 -14.67 -6.78
C GLU A 134 6.12 -15.60 -7.97
N LYS A 135 6.90 -15.18 -8.97
CA LYS A 135 7.22 -16.00 -10.14
C LYS A 135 8.07 -17.22 -9.75
N VAL A 136 9.04 -17.03 -8.86
CA VAL A 136 9.88 -18.13 -8.32
C VAL A 136 9.00 -19.11 -7.53
N ALA A 137 8.02 -18.62 -6.77
CA ALA A 137 7.11 -19.46 -6.01
C ALA A 137 6.19 -20.31 -6.90
N GLU A 138 5.84 -19.82 -8.09
CA GLU A 138 5.03 -20.54 -9.07
C GLU A 138 5.87 -21.55 -9.90
N GLU A 139 7.00 -21.11 -10.45
CA GLU A 139 7.79 -21.90 -11.40
C GLU A 139 8.80 -22.83 -10.74
N THR A 140 9.44 -22.39 -9.66
CA THR A 140 10.55 -23.10 -8.99
C THR A 140 10.45 -23.05 -7.45
N PRO A 141 9.31 -23.47 -6.86
CA PRO A 141 9.05 -23.35 -5.42
C PRO A 141 10.12 -24.00 -4.52
N GLN A 142 10.81 -25.03 -5.01
CA GLN A 142 11.91 -25.71 -4.31
C GLN A 142 13.11 -24.80 -4.01
N LEU A 143 13.26 -23.69 -4.73
CA LEU A 143 14.33 -22.69 -4.52
C LEU A 143 13.98 -21.67 -3.42
N ILE A 144 12.80 -21.78 -2.81
CA ILE A 144 12.38 -20.92 -1.70
C ILE A 144 12.49 -21.69 -0.40
N HIS A 145 13.33 -21.19 0.50
CA HIS A 145 13.57 -21.77 1.80
C HIS A 145 12.95 -20.91 2.89
N LYS A 146 12.27 -21.55 3.84
CA LYS A 146 11.48 -20.85 4.86
C LYS A 146 11.86 -21.26 6.28
N VAL A 147 11.79 -20.32 7.21
CA VAL A 147 11.83 -20.56 8.66
C VAL A 147 10.78 -19.69 9.34
N ALA A 148 10.14 -20.20 10.38
CA ALA A 148 9.14 -19.47 11.16
C ALA A 148 9.71 -19.07 12.52
N LEU A 149 9.52 -17.82 12.94
CA LEU A 149 9.94 -17.37 14.25
C LEU A 149 9.02 -17.95 15.33
N ASP A 150 9.60 -18.53 16.38
CA ASP A 150 8.82 -18.97 17.53
C ASP A 150 8.49 -17.75 18.41
N PRO A 151 7.21 -17.47 18.72
CA PRO A 151 6.84 -16.32 19.55
C PRO A 151 7.42 -16.36 20.97
N LEU A 152 7.75 -17.55 21.48
CA LEU A 152 8.25 -17.74 22.84
C LEU A 152 9.74 -17.40 22.95
N THR A 153 10.54 -17.82 21.97
CA THR A 153 12.01 -17.68 22.02
C THR A 153 12.53 -16.56 21.14
N GLY A 154 11.73 -16.08 20.19
CA GLY A 154 12.15 -15.09 19.19
C GLY A 154 13.01 -15.71 18.08
N PRO A 155 13.66 -14.88 17.26
CA PRO A 155 14.57 -15.37 16.22
C PRO A 155 15.82 -16.00 16.85
N MET A 156 16.20 -17.17 16.35
CA MET A 156 17.36 -17.89 16.84
C MET A 156 18.45 -18.02 15.76
N PRO A 157 19.75 -17.90 16.10
CA PRO A 157 20.83 -17.95 15.12
C PRO A 157 20.90 -19.24 14.30
N TYR A 158 20.37 -20.37 14.80
CA TYR A 158 20.34 -21.60 14.01
C TYR A 158 19.44 -21.48 12.77
N GLN A 159 18.38 -20.68 12.85
CA GLN A 159 17.45 -20.45 11.73
C GLN A 159 18.14 -19.65 10.61
N GLY A 160 18.90 -18.61 11.00
CA GLY A 160 19.72 -17.85 10.05
C GLY A 160 20.78 -18.71 9.37
N ARG A 161 21.45 -19.61 10.13
CA ARG A 161 22.40 -20.57 9.55
C ARG A 161 21.73 -21.58 8.63
N GLU A 162 20.55 -22.08 9.00
CA GLU A 162 19.79 -23.02 8.17
C GLU A 162 19.50 -22.42 6.79
N LEU A 163 18.99 -21.19 6.74
CA LEU A 163 18.77 -20.47 5.49
C LEU A 163 20.08 -20.25 4.73
N ALA A 164 21.14 -19.78 5.40
CA ALA A 164 22.44 -19.53 4.78
C ALA A 164 22.99 -20.78 4.09
N PHE A 165 22.94 -21.94 4.74
CA PHE A 165 23.40 -23.20 4.14
C PHE A 165 22.54 -23.66 2.98
N LYS A 166 21.21 -23.48 3.03
CA LYS A 166 20.33 -23.81 1.90
C LYS A 166 20.60 -22.93 0.67
N LEU A 167 21.04 -21.68 0.86
CA LEU A 167 21.50 -20.80 -0.23
C LEU A 167 22.90 -21.16 -0.77
N GLY A 168 23.57 -22.16 -0.18
CA GLY A 168 24.94 -22.53 -0.51
C GLY A 168 25.99 -21.54 -0.02
N LEU A 169 25.70 -20.75 1.02
CA LEU A 169 26.69 -19.86 1.63
C LEU A 169 27.68 -20.65 2.48
N GLU A 170 28.92 -20.20 2.48
CA GLU A 170 30.03 -20.79 3.24
C GLU A 170 30.96 -19.74 3.85
N GLY A 171 31.83 -20.16 4.76
CA GLY A 171 32.80 -19.28 5.42
C GLY A 171 32.13 -18.07 6.08
N LYS A 172 32.74 -16.88 5.93
CA LYS A 172 32.28 -15.62 6.54
C LYS A 172 30.85 -15.22 6.12
N LEU A 173 30.39 -15.64 4.95
CA LEU A 173 29.07 -15.30 4.42
C LEU A 173 27.96 -15.91 5.28
N VAL A 174 28.18 -17.07 5.90
CA VAL A 174 27.20 -17.68 6.82
C VAL A 174 27.01 -16.83 8.07
N GLN A 175 28.09 -16.31 8.65
CA GLN A 175 27.98 -15.44 9.82
C GLN A 175 27.36 -14.08 9.45
N GLN A 176 27.73 -13.50 8.30
CA GLN A 176 27.12 -12.26 7.82
C GLN A 176 25.62 -12.43 7.57
N PHE A 177 25.22 -13.51 6.88
CA PHE A 177 23.80 -13.79 6.62
C PHE A 177 23.04 -13.99 7.93
N THR A 178 23.60 -14.77 8.86
CA THR A 178 22.98 -14.98 10.18
C THR A 178 22.78 -13.66 10.91
N LYS A 179 23.75 -12.74 10.87
CA LYS A 179 23.61 -11.40 11.45
C LYS A 179 22.49 -10.60 10.78
N ILE A 180 22.42 -10.62 9.45
CA ILE A 180 21.36 -9.94 8.69
C ILE A 180 19.99 -10.50 9.03
N PHE A 181 19.84 -11.82 9.04
CA PHE A 181 18.60 -12.49 9.45
C PHE A 181 18.17 -12.06 10.86
N MET A 182 19.08 -12.12 11.84
CA MET A 182 18.78 -11.74 13.21
C MET A 182 18.36 -10.27 13.31
N GLY A 183 19.10 -9.36 12.65
CA GLY A 183 18.77 -7.94 12.67
C GLY A 183 17.44 -7.63 12.00
N LEU A 184 17.17 -8.20 10.82
CA LEU A 184 15.88 -8.02 10.14
C LEU A 184 14.72 -8.62 10.95
N ALA A 185 14.92 -9.77 11.60
CA ALA A 185 13.91 -10.36 12.46
C ALA A 185 13.63 -9.48 13.68
N THR A 186 14.66 -8.90 14.30
CA THR A 186 14.49 -7.91 15.37
C THR A 186 13.73 -6.68 14.88
N ILE A 187 14.12 -6.10 13.74
CA ILE A 187 13.39 -4.96 13.13
C ILE A 187 11.93 -5.32 12.89
N PHE A 188 11.65 -6.51 12.33
CA PHE A 188 10.28 -6.95 12.04
C PHE A 188 9.41 -6.90 13.30
N LEU A 189 9.93 -7.39 14.41
CA LEU A 189 9.21 -7.49 15.68
C LEU A 189 9.15 -6.15 16.43
N GLU A 190 10.26 -5.43 16.54
CA GLU A 190 10.34 -4.17 17.30
C GLU A 190 9.62 -3.02 16.61
N CYS A 191 9.65 -2.98 15.28
CA CYS A 191 9.03 -1.93 14.48
C CYS A 191 7.61 -2.30 14.00
N ASP A 192 7.04 -3.41 14.48
CA ASP A 192 5.71 -3.92 14.07
C ASP A 192 5.54 -3.94 12.54
N LEU A 193 6.47 -4.58 11.85
CA LEU A 193 6.39 -4.71 10.40
C LEU A 193 5.38 -5.78 10.00
N ALA A 194 4.73 -5.55 8.87
CA ALA A 194 3.91 -6.53 8.17
C ALA A 194 4.73 -7.25 7.08
N LEU A 195 5.74 -6.58 6.52
CA LEU A 195 6.56 -7.08 5.42
C LEU A 195 7.97 -6.50 5.45
N ILE A 196 8.95 -7.37 5.18
CA ILE A 196 10.33 -7.02 4.79
C ILE A 196 10.61 -7.70 3.46
N GLU A 197 11.23 -6.98 2.53
CA GLU A 197 11.76 -7.54 1.30
C GLU A 197 13.11 -6.90 0.95
N ILE A 198 14.16 -7.70 0.88
CA ILE A 198 15.50 -7.33 0.41
C ILE A 198 15.71 -8.01 -0.94
N ASN A 199 15.56 -7.25 -2.01
CA ASN A 199 15.61 -7.78 -3.37
C ASN A 199 16.33 -6.81 -4.33
N PRO A 200 17.64 -7.00 -4.59
CA PRO A 200 18.46 -8.13 -4.15
C PRO A 200 19.19 -7.92 -2.82
N LEU A 201 19.39 -9.01 -2.08
CA LEU A 201 20.49 -9.19 -1.12
C LEU A 201 21.73 -9.62 -1.90
N VAL A 202 22.74 -8.77 -1.98
CA VAL A 202 23.89 -8.98 -2.87
C VAL A 202 25.07 -9.60 -2.15
N ILE A 203 25.73 -10.55 -2.79
CA ILE A 203 27.13 -10.90 -2.51
C ILE A 203 28.00 -10.06 -3.44
N THR A 204 28.89 -9.26 -2.86
CA THR A 204 29.82 -8.42 -3.60
C THR A 204 31.01 -9.24 -4.13
N LYS A 205 31.74 -8.71 -5.12
CA LYS A 205 33.00 -9.32 -5.59
C LYS A 205 34.08 -9.37 -4.49
N GLN A 206 33.97 -8.53 -3.47
CA GLN A 206 34.81 -8.51 -2.27
C GLN A 206 34.41 -9.62 -1.25
N GLY A 207 33.34 -10.35 -1.54
CA GLY A 207 32.88 -11.49 -0.76
C GLY A 207 32.11 -11.11 0.50
N ASP A 208 31.36 -10.01 0.46
CA ASP A 208 30.53 -9.53 1.58
C ASP A 208 29.06 -9.39 1.16
N LEU A 209 28.15 -9.56 2.11
CA LEU A 209 26.71 -9.36 1.94
C LEU A 209 26.31 -7.91 2.13
N ILE A 210 25.43 -7.41 1.26
CA ILE A 210 24.89 -6.05 1.32
C ILE A 210 23.43 -6.00 0.86
N CYS A 211 22.58 -5.29 1.59
CA CYS A 211 21.18 -5.06 1.22
C CYS A 211 21.12 -3.97 0.13
N LEU A 212 21.11 -4.37 -1.14
CA LEU A 212 21.21 -3.41 -2.26
C LEU A 212 19.92 -2.61 -2.45
N ASP A 213 18.78 -3.24 -2.23
CA ASP A 213 17.44 -2.63 -2.24
C ASP A 213 16.64 -3.20 -1.07
N GLY A 214 15.67 -2.43 -0.58
CA GLY A 214 14.88 -2.77 0.60
C GLY A 214 13.51 -2.13 0.58
N LYS A 215 12.48 -2.96 0.73
CA LYS A 215 11.08 -2.55 0.85
C LYS A 215 10.54 -3.01 2.20
N LEU A 216 9.98 -2.06 2.94
CA LEU A 216 9.38 -2.29 4.24
C LEU A 216 7.92 -1.88 4.24
N GLY A 217 7.06 -2.76 4.75
CA GLY A 217 5.66 -2.48 5.03
C GLY A 217 5.42 -2.56 6.54
N ALA A 218 5.00 -1.45 7.15
CA ALA A 218 4.61 -1.38 8.56
C ALA A 218 3.13 -1.73 8.75
N ASP A 219 2.81 -2.38 9.88
CA ASP A 219 1.42 -2.61 10.28
C ASP A 219 0.75 -1.27 10.64
N GLY A 220 -0.29 -0.91 9.89
CA GLY A 220 -1.06 0.32 10.13
C GLY A 220 -1.71 0.34 11.52
N ASN A 221 -2.09 -0.83 12.05
CA ASN A 221 -2.73 -0.93 13.35
C ASN A 221 -1.77 -0.69 14.52
N ALA A 222 -0.46 -0.78 14.29
CA ALA A 222 0.56 -0.57 15.32
C ALA A 222 1.12 0.86 15.35
N LEU A 223 0.74 1.74 14.40
CA LEU A 223 1.31 3.08 14.29
C LEU A 223 1.12 3.96 15.54
N PHE A 224 0.13 3.66 16.39
CA PHE A 224 -0.07 4.36 17.67
C PHE A 224 1.12 4.22 18.64
N ARG A 225 1.89 3.13 18.53
CA ARG A 225 3.10 2.88 19.33
C ARG A 225 4.40 2.97 18.53
N GLN A 226 4.32 3.17 17.22
CA GLN A 226 5.46 3.31 16.31
C GLN A 226 5.58 4.76 15.81
N LEU A 227 5.90 5.68 16.73
CA LEU A 227 5.94 7.12 16.44
C LEU A 227 6.92 7.46 15.31
N ASP A 228 8.14 6.90 15.34
CA ASP A 228 9.15 7.09 14.28
C ASP A 228 8.61 6.71 12.90
N LEU A 229 7.92 5.56 12.79
CA LEU A 229 7.34 5.12 11.52
C LEU A 229 6.20 6.02 11.08
N ARG A 230 5.36 6.45 12.02
CA ARG A 230 4.24 7.36 11.73
C ARG A 230 4.72 8.66 11.10
N GLU A 231 5.82 9.23 11.58
CA GLU A 231 6.43 10.44 11.00
C GLU A 231 7.08 10.20 9.63
N MET A 232 7.41 8.94 9.30
CA MET A 232 7.95 8.56 8.00
C MET A 232 6.88 8.41 6.90
N ARG A 233 5.58 8.50 7.24
CA ARG A 233 4.50 8.33 6.26
C ARG A 233 4.54 9.41 5.18
N ASP A 234 4.72 8.99 3.93
CA ASP A 234 4.58 9.86 2.77
C ASP A 234 3.17 9.76 2.17
N GLN A 235 2.31 10.72 2.52
CA GLN A 235 0.94 10.81 2.01
C GLN A 235 0.88 11.03 0.49
N SER A 236 1.94 11.56 -0.13
CA SER A 236 1.94 11.82 -1.58
C SER A 236 1.95 10.54 -2.43
N GLN A 237 2.29 9.40 -1.82
CA GLN A 237 2.35 8.09 -2.48
C GLN A 237 1.03 7.33 -2.44
N GLU A 238 0.05 7.82 -1.68
CA GLU A 238 -1.28 7.24 -1.52
C GLU A 238 -2.30 8.04 -2.36
N ASP A 239 -3.46 7.45 -2.64
CA ASP A 239 -4.56 8.23 -3.24
C ASP A 239 -5.01 9.29 -2.21
N PRO A 240 -5.09 10.59 -2.58
CA PRO A 240 -5.47 11.65 -1.65
C PRO A 240 -6.86 11.43 -1.02
N ARG A 241 -7.76 10.74 -1.73
CA ARG A 241 -9.10 10.39 -1.26
C ARG A 241 -9.05 9.34 -0.17
N GLU A 242 -8.15 8.35 -0.28
CA GLU A 242 -7.92 7.35 0.76
C GLU A 242 -7.33 7.99 2.02
N ALA A 243 -6.37 8.91 1.85
CA ALA A 243 -5.78 9.65 2.96
C ALA A 243 -6.81 10.54 3.68
N GLN A 244 -7.70 11.22 2.93
CA GLN A 244 -8.80 11.99 3.48
C GLN A 244 -9.82 11.08 4.21
N ALA A 245 -10.18 9.95 3.62
CA ALA A 245 -11.10 8.98 4.21
C ALA A 245 -10.60 8.50 5.59
N ALA A 246 -9.31 8.17 5.69
CA ALA A 246 -8.71 7.70 6.93
C ALA A 246 -8.80 8.71 8.09
N GLN A 247 -8.78 10.02 7.82
CA GLN A 247 -8.93 11.07 8.84
C GLN A 247 -10.34 11.10 9.45
N TRP A 248 -11.32 10.57 8.72
CA TRP A 248 -12.73 10.50 9.12
C TRP A 248 -13.15 9.09 9.58
N GLU A 249 -12.19 8.20 9.82
CA GLU A 249 -12.42 6.79 10.14
C GLU A 249 -13.22 6.06 9.05
N LEU A 250 -13.08 6.50 7.80
CA LEU A 250 -13.66 5.85 6.62
C LEU A 250 -12.59 4.99 5.93
N ASN A 251 -12.94 3.78 5.53
CA ASN A 251 -12.07 2.96 4.69
C ASN A 251 -12.53 3.09 3.24
N TYR A 252 -11.77 3.84 2.44
CA TYR A 252 -12.04 4.07 1.02
C TYR A 252 -10.98 3.37 0.18
N VAL A 253 -11.39 2.83 -0.97
CA VAL A 253 -10.49 2.39 -2.05
C VAL A 253 -11.16 2.72 -3.38
N ALA A 254 -10.45 3.41 -4.26
CA ALA A 254 -10.97 3.76 -5.59
C ALA A 254 -10.93 2.57 -6.55
N LEU A 255 -11.91 2.51 -7.46
CA LEU A 255 -12.02 1.53 -8.54
C LEU A 255 -12.36 2.28 -9.85
N ASP A 256 -12.44 1.56 -10.97
CA ASP A 256 -12.62 2.16 -12.29
C ASP A 256 -14.08 2.28 -12.77
N GLY A 257 -15.05 1.88 -11.97
CA GLY A 257 -16.46 1.91 -12.34
C GLY A 257 -17.13 3.29 -12.24
N ASN A 258 -18.46 3.27 -12.32
CA ASN A 258 -19.31 4.47 -12.34
C ASN A 258 -20.42 4.48 -11.27
N ILE A 259 -20.54 3.41 -10.47
CA ILE A 259 -21.49 3.33 -9.35
C ILE A 259 -20.74 3.43 -8.04
N GLY A 260 -20.91 4.56 -7.34
CA GLY A 260 -20.31 4.75 -6.02
C GLY A 260 -21.00 3.88 -4.97
N CYS A 261 -20.25 3.20 -4.12
CA CYS A 261 -20.80 2.34 -3.06
C CYS A 261 -20.47 2.92 -1.68
N MET A 262 -21.48 3.08 -0.83
CA MET A 262 -21.35 3.49 0.57
C MET A 262 -22.04 2.47 1.48
N VAL A 263 -21.26 1.77 2.31
CA VAL A 263 -21.77 0.61 3.06
C VAL A 263 -21.23 0.62 4.49
N ASN A 264 -21.94 0.03 5.44
CA ASN A 264 -21.42 -0.21 6.80
C ASN A 264 -20.94 -1.66 6.97
N GLY A 265 -19.63 -1.83 7.15
CA GLY A 265 -18.94 -3.10 7.33
C GLY A 265 -18.27 -3.61 6.06
N ALA A 266 -16.96 -3.85 6.13
CA ALA A 266 -16.13 -4.27 5.00
C ALA A 266 -16.65 -5.51 4.24
N GLY A 267 -17.17 -6.53 4.94
CA GLY A 267 -17.72 -7.72 4.29
C GLY A 267 -18.98 -7.42 3.47
N LEU A 268 -19.86 -6.56 3.99
CA LEU A 268 -21.05 -6.11 3.27
C LEU A 268 -20.68 -5.17 2.12
N ALA A 269 -19.65 -4.34 2.29
CA ALA A 269 -19.15 -3.47 1.23
C ALA A 269 -18.66 -4.28 0.02
N MET A 270 -17.84 -5.32 0.26
CA MET A 270 -17.45 -6.28 -0.79
C MET A 270 -18.66 -6.97 -1.42
N GLY A 271 -19.56 -7.53 -0.62
CA GLY A 271 -20.77 -8.18 -1.16
C GLY A 271 -21.69 -7.24 -1.94
N THR A 272 -21.70 -5.95 -1.60
CA THR A 272 -22.47 -4.91 -2.32
C THR A 272 -21.84 -4.61 -3.68
N MET A 273 -20.52 -4.49 -3.76
CA MET A 273 -19.84 -4.34 -5.04
C MET A 273 -20.04 -5.57 -5.93
N ASP A 274 -19.93 -6.77 -5.34
CA ASP A 274 -20.11 -8.03 -6.06
C ASP A 274 -21.54 -8.15 -6.63
N ILE A 275 -22.57 -7.81 -5.85
CA ILE A 275 -23.95 -7.90 -6.34
C ILE A 275 -24.28 -6.81 -7.38
N VAL A 276 -23.70 -5.60 -7.26
CA VAL A 276 -23.79 -4.58 -8.32
C VAL A 276 -23.16 -5.10 -9.62
N LYS A 277 -21.96 -5.67 -9.52
CA LYS A 277 -21.25 -6.26 -10.67
C LYS A 277 -21.99 -7.45 -11.26
N LEU A 278 -22.58 -8.30 -10.42
CA LEU A 278 -23.40 -9.44 -10.83
C LEU A 278 -24.62 -9.02 -11.67
N HIS A 279 -25.19 -7.84 -11.38
CA HIS A 279 -26.29 -7.26 -12.13
C HIS A 279 -25.85 -6.35 -13.28
N GLY A 280 -24.56 -6.38 -13.67
CA GLY A 280 -24.04 -5.67 -14.84
C GLY A 280 -23.58 -4.23 -14.58
N GLY A 281 -23.57 -3.78 -13.32
CA GLY A 281 -23.00 -2.49 -12.94
C GLY A 281 -21.48 -2.51 -12.79
N GLU A 282 -20.88 -1.33 -12.72
CA GLU A 282 -19.44 -1.18 -12.46
C GLU A 282 -19.22 -0.41 -11.15
N PRO A 283 -18.80 -1.07 -10.05
CA PRO A 283 -18.45 -0.40 -8.81
C PRO A 283 -17.30 0.60 -9.00
N ALA A 284 -17.52 1.86 -8.65
CA ALA A 284 -16.55 2.95 -8.74
C ALA A 284 -15.62 3.02 -7.53
N ASN A 285 -16.02 2.45 -6.40
CA ASN A 285 -15.22 2.44 -5.19
C ASN A 285 -15.68 1.36 -4.21
N PHE A 286 -14.81 1.05 -3.26
CA PHE A 286 -15.14 0.47 -1.97
C PHE A 286 -15.20 1.61 -0.93
N LEU A 287 -16.26 1.67 -0.12
CA LEU A 287 -16.29 2.55 1.06
C LEU A 287 -17.02 1.87 2.22
N ASP A 288 -16.29 1.64 3.31
CA ASP A 288 -16.83 1.20 4.60
C ASP A 288 -16.89 2.38 5.59
N VAL A 289 -18.11 2.78 5.97
CA VAL A 289 -18.42 3.85 6.93
C VAL A 289 -18.23 3.39 8.39
N GLY A 290 -18.03 2.09 8.61
CA GLY A 290 -17.99 1.47 9.92
C GLY A 290 -19.37 1.37 10.59
N GLY A 291 -19.41 0.94 11.85
CA GLY A 291 -20.66 0.72 12.57
C GLY A 291 -21.43 2.00 12.96
N GLY A 292 -20.77 3.17 12.92
CA GLY A 292 -21.32 4.46 13.34
C GLY A 292 -21.57 5.41 12.17
N ALA A 293 -22.68 5.25 11.45
CA ALA A 293 -23.05 6.15 10.35
C ALA A 293 -23.65 7.47 10.85
N THR A 294 -22.84 8.36 11.43
CA THR A 294 -23.27 9.71 11.84
C THR A 294 -23.48 10.62 10.61
N LYS A 295 -24.25 11.70 10.76
CA LYS A 295 -24.53 12.64 9.66
C LYS A 295 -23.24 13.18 9.02
N GLU A 296 -22.26 13.55 9.85
CA GLU A 296 -20.98 14.11 9.41
C GLU A 296 -20.19 13.08 8.60
N ARG A 297 -20.14 11.82 9.06
CA ARG A 297 -19.45 10.73 8.35
C ARG A 297 -20.11 10.40 7.02
N VAL A 298 -21.44 10.36 6.97
CA VAL A 298 -22.18 10.17 5.72
C VAL A 298 -21.92 11.32 4.75
N THR A 299 -21.88 12.56 5.25
CA THR A 299 -21.59 13.76 4.45
C THR A 299 -20.18 13.70 3.84
N GLU A 300 -19.17 13.38 4.65
CA GLU A 300 -17.80 13.23 4.15
C GLU A 300 -17.64 12.05 3.20
N ALA A 301 -18.32 10.93 3.46
CA ALA A 301 -18.34 9.80 2.54
C ALA A 301 -18.92 10.20 1.16
N PHE A 302 -19.98 11.02 1.11
CA PHE A 302 -20.48 11.57 -0.15
C PHE A 302 -19.47 12.48 -0.84
N LYS A 303 -18.82 13.40 -0.11
CA LYS A 303 -17.79 14.29 -0.68
C LYS A 303 -16.64 13.48 -1.30
N ILE A 304 -16.21 12.41 -0.64
CA ILE A 304 -15.11 11.55 -1.12
C ILE A 304 -15.55 10.77 -2.36
N ILE A 305 -16.71 10.09 -2.32
CA ILE A 305 -17.23 9.33 -3.48
C ILE A 305 -17.39 10.26 -4.70
N LEU A 306 -17.99 11.42 -4.50
CA LEU A 306 -18.33 12.35 -5.58
C LEU A 306 -17.18 13.28 -5.98
N SER A 307 -16.01 13.17 -5.34
CA SER A 307 -14.78 13.76 -5.86
C SER A 307 -14.31 13.06 -7.15
N ASP A 308 -14.88 11.89 -7.45
CA ASP A 308 -14.67 11.17 -8.71
C ASP A 308 -15.79 11.46 -9.72
N ASP A 309 -15.45 12.18 -10.79
CA ASP A 309 -16.37 12.55 -11.87
C ASP A 309 -16.90 11.34 -12.67
N LYS A 310 -16.28 10.16 -12.53
CA LYS A 310 -16.78 8.90 -13.12
C LYS A 310 -18.08 8.45 -12.46
N VAL A 311 -18.35 8.84 -11.21
CA VAL A 311 -19.55 8.41 -10.48
C VAL A 311 -20.82 9.01 -11.11
N LYS A 312 -21.72 8.13 -11.57
CA LYS A 312 -23.01 8.48 -12.20
C LYS A 312 -24.22 8.11 -11.34
N ALA A 313 -24.05 7.27 -10.32
CA ALA A 313 -25.03 6.99 -9.28
C ALA A 313 -24.32 6.55 -7.99
N VAL A 314 -25.01 6.64 -6.85
CA VAL A 314 -24.51 6.14 -5.57
C VAL A 314 -25.48 5.11 -5.00
N LEU A 315 -24.96 3.94 -4.62
CA LEU A 315 -25.66 2.93 -3.82
C LEU A 315 -25.24 3.04 -2.36
N VAL A 316 -26.19 3.42 -1.50
CA VAL A 316 -26.05 3.38 -0.04
C VAL A 316 -26.71 2.10 0.47
N ASN A 317 -25.96 1.22 1.11
CA ASN A 317 -26.48 -0.01 1.71
C ASN A 317 -26.13 -0.05 3.20
N ILE A 318 -27.12 0.20 4.05
CA ILE A 318 -26.94 0.19 5.50
C ILE A 318 -27.78 -0.93 6.12
N PHE A 319 -27.11 -1.88 6.76
CA PHE A 319 -27.73 -2.99 7.48
C PHE A 319 -27.39 -2.94 8.97
N GLY A 320 -28.40 -2.83 9.82
CA GLY A 320 -28.25 -2.77 11.27
C GLY A 320 -27.49 -1.52 11.72
N GLY A 321 -26.51 -1.70 12.62
CA GLY A 321 -25.74 -0.61 13.23
C GLY A 321 -26.36 -0.09 14.53
N ILE A 322 -25.71 0.92 15.12
CA ILE A 322 -26.12 1.52 16.40
C ILE A 322 -27.11 2.70 16.25
N VAL A 323 -27.30 3.18 15.02
CA VAL A 323 -28.19 4.31 14.69
C VAL A 323 -29.45 3.77 14.02
N ARG A 324 -30.64 4.25 14.43
CA ARG A 324 -31.91 3.83 13.80
C ARG A 324 -32.00 4.34 12.36
N CYS A 325 -32.63 3.57 11.48
CA CYS A 325 -32.74 3.90 10.05
C CYS A 325 -33.43 5.24 9.79
N ASP A 326 -34.36 5.68 10.65
CA ASP A 326 -35.03 6.98 10.52
C ASP A 326 -34.07 8.17 10.70
N LEU A 327 -33.03 8.02 11.52
CA LEU A 327 -31.99 9.04 11.72
C LEU A 327 -30.92 8.98 10.62
N ILE A 328 -30.60 7.77 10.15
CA ILE A 328 -29.69 7.59 9.00
C ILE A 328 -30.31 8.21 7.74
N ALA A 329 -31.61 8.02 7.51
CA ALA A 329 -32.34 8.67 6.43
C ALA A 329 -32.25 10.20 6.51
N ASP A 330 -32.45 10.80 7.69
CA ASP A 330 -32.27 12.24 7.90
C ASP A 330 -30.83 12.68 7.58
N GLY A 331 -29.84 11.88 7.98
CA GLY A 331 -28.43 12.10 7.68
C GLY A 331 -28.12 12.10 6.18
N ILE A 332 -28.67 11.12 5.44
CA ILE A 332 -28.52 11.02 3.98
C ILE A 332 -29.19 12.22 3.29
N ILE A 333 -30.42 12.56 3.67
CA ILE A 333 -31.14 13.72 3.11
C ILE A 333 -30.35 15.00 3.35
N GLY A 334 -29.85 15.19 4.58
CA GLY A 334 -29.02 16.33 4.93
C GLY A 334 -27.73 16.39 4.12
N ALA A 335 -27.02 15.27 3.99
CA ALA A 335 -25.79 15.18 3.20
C ALA A 335 -26.03 15.45 1.71
N VAL A 336 -27.08 14.88 1.12
CA VAL A 336 -27.45 15.08 -0.29
C VAL A 336 -27.72 16.56 -0.58
N ALA A 337 -28.48 17.23 0.30
CA ALA A 337 -28.79 18.64 0.18
C ALA A 337 -27.57 19.55 0.41
N GLU A 338 -26.73 19.23 1.40
CA GLU A 338 -25.56 20.05 1.78
C GLU A 338 -24.42 19.93 0.77
N VAL A 339 -24.11 18.72 0.31
CA VAL A 339 -23.06 18.46 -0.68
C VAL A 339 -23.51 18.87 -2.08
N GLY A 340 -24.83 18.92 -2.34
CA GLY A 340 -25.37 19.21 -3.67
C GLY A 340 -25.23 18.02 -4.61
N VAL A 341 -25.66 16.83 -4.17
CA VAL A 341 -25.52 15.59 -4.94
C VAL A 341 -26.46 15.60 -6.14
N ASN A 342 -25.87 15.59 -7.34
CA ASN A 342 -26.61 15.68 -8.61
C ASN A 342 -26.92 14.32 -9.24
N VAL A 343 -26.25 13.26 -8.78
CA VAL A 343 -26.45 11.90 -9.26
C VAL A 343 -27.58 11.21 -8.50
N PRO A 344 -28.31 10.26 -9.13
CA PRO A 344 -29.30 9.45 -8.42
C PRO A 344 -28.66 8.65 -7.28
N VAL A 345 -29.34 8.64 -6.13
CA VAL A 345 -28.90 7.90 -4.94
C VAL A 345 -29.89 6.78 -4.66
N VAL A 346 -29.47 5.53 -4.79
CA VAL A 346 -30.25 4.36 -4.39
C VAL A 346 -29.88 4.00 -2.97
N VAL A 347 -30.87 3.89 -2.09
CA VAL A 347 -30.66 3.63 -0.66
C VAL A 347 -31.40 2.37 -0.26
N ARG A 348 -30.68 1.44 0.36
CA ARG A 348 -31.22 0.29 1.06
C ARG A 348 -30.93 0.45 2.54
N LEU A 349 -32.00 0.59 3.34
CA LEU A 349 -31.93 0.57 4.81
C LEU A 349 -32.53 -0.73 5.35
N GLU A 350 -31.88 -1.34 6.34
CA GLU A 350 -32.40 -2.52 7.04
C GLU A 350 -32.12 -2.42 8.54
N GLY A 351 -33.12 -2.67 9.38
CA GLY A 351 -33.02 -2.57 10.84
C GLY A 351 -34.15 -1.78 11.50
N ASN A 352 -33.89 -1.22 12.67
CA ASN A 352 -34.89 -0.49 13.44
C ASN A 352 -35.42 0.72 12.66
N ASN A 353 -36.75 0.82 12.55
CA ASN A 353 -37.45 1.88 11.82
C ASN A 353 -37.07 1.97 10.32
N ALA A 354 -36.63 0.88 9.69
CA ALA A 354 -36.29 0.86 8.26
C ALA A 354 -37.45 1.34 7.38
N GLU A 355 -38.68 0.90 7.66
CA GLU A 355 -39.88 1.36 6.93
C GLU A 355 -40.09 2.87 7.04
N LEU A 356 -39.91 3.45 8.24
CA LEU A 356 -40.02 4.89 8.46
C LEU A 356 -38.88 5.65 7.76
N GLY A 357 -37.64 5.13 7.82
CA GLY A 357 -36.50 5.70 7.11
C GLY A 357 -36.69 5.71 5.59
N ALA A 358 -37.14 4.59 5.03
CA ALA A 358 -37.46 4.48 3.60
C ALA A 358 -38.57 5.46 3.18
N LYS A 359 -39.61 5.63 4.02
CA LYS A 359 -40.65 6.63 3.79
C LYS A 359 -40.10 8.06 3.80
N LYS A 360 -39.26 8.41 4.77
CA LYS A 360 -38.61 9.74 4.82
C LYS A 360 -37.80 10.05 3.57
N LEU A 361 -37.07 9.07 3.05
CA LEU A 361 -36.30 9.22 1.80
C LEU A 361 -37.23 9.49 0.60
N ALA A 362 -38.31 8.72 0.48
CA ALA A 362 -39.30 8.89 -0.59
C ALA A 362 -40.03 10.26 -0.53
N ASP A 363 -40.35 10.73 0.68
CA ASP A 363 -41.05 12.00 0.90
C ASP A 363 -40.11 13.24 0.81
N SER A 364 -38.79 13.04 0.66
CA SER A 364 -37.79 14.12 0.72
C SER A 364 -37.79 15.07 -0.48
N GLY A 365 -38.34 14.65 -1.62
CA GLY A 365 -38.32 15.40 -2.88
C GLY A 365 -36.96 15.43 -3.59
N LEU A 366 -35.93 14.79 -3.03
CA LEU A 366 -34.62 14.62 -3.64
C LEU A 366 -34.61 13.41 -4.59
N ASN A 367 -33.60 13.30 -5.46
CA ASN A 367 -33.42 12.14 -6.35
C ASN A 367 -32.87 10.92 -5.61
N ILE A 368 -33.60 10.50 -4.56
CA ILE A 368 -33.27 9.39 -3.68
C ILE A 368 -34.31 8.29 -3.86
N ILE A 369 -33.83 7.09 -4.16
CA ILE A 369 -34.64 5.91 -4.46
C ILE A 369 -34.51 4.93 -3.30
N ALA A 370 -35.59 4.71 -2.56
CA ALA A 370 -35.61 3.73 -1.47
C ALA A 370 -35.88 2.32 -2.01
N ALA A 371 -34.84 1.48 -2.05
CA ALA A 371 -34.91 0.11 -2.54
C ALA A 371 -35.40 -0.89 -1.48
N LYS A 372 -36.06 -1.95 -1.94
CA LYS A 372 -36.66 -3.01 -1.12
C LYS A 372 -35.84 -4.29 -1.20
N GLY A 373 -34.77 -4.34 -0.40
CA GLY A 373 -33.85 -5.46 -0.35
C GLY A 373 -32.65 -5.29 -1.26
N LEU A 374 -31.67 -6.19 -1.10
CA LEU A 374 -30.34 -6.01 -1.68
C LEU A 374 -30.31 -6.17 -3.21
N THR A 375 -31.00 -7.20 -3.73
CA THR A 375 -31.10 -7.47 -5.18
C THR A 375 -31.78 -6.32 -5.91
N ASP A 376 -32.89 -5.81 -5.36
CA ASP A 376 -33.60 -4.66 -5.91
C ASP A 376 -32.72 -3.40 -5.93
N ALA A 377 -32.01 -3.13 -4.84
CA ALA A 377 -31.10 -1.97 -4.77
C ALA A 377 -30.00 -2.03 -5.85
N ALA A 378 -29.43 -3.22 -6.08
CA ALA A 378 -28.44 -3.42 -7.13
C ALA A 378 -29.03 -3.19 -8.53
N GLN A 379 -30.18 -3.78 -8.84
CA GLN A 379 -30.86 -3.60 -10.12
C GLN A 379 -31.24 -2.14 -10.38
N GLN A 380 -31.75 -1.45 -9.36
CA GLN A 380 -32.15 -0.05 -9.49
C GLN A 380 -30.95 0.89 -9.69
N VAL A 381 -29.82 0.67 -9.01
CA VAL A 381 -28.65 1.54 -9.20
C VAL A 381 -27.98 1.32 -10.56
N VAL A 382 -28.00 0.09 -11.07
CA VAL A 382 -27.53 -0.23 -12.43
C VAL A 382 -28.42 0.46 -13.46
N ALA A 383 -29.74 0.36 -13.32
CA ALA A 383 -30.68 1.06 -14.20
C ALA A 383 -30.50 2.59 -14.15
N ALA A 384 -30.13 3.15 -13.00
CA ALA A 384 -29.94 4.60 -12.84
C ALA A 384 -28.73 5.19 -13.60
N VAL A 385 -27.75 4.34 -13.94
CA VAL A 385 -26.57 4.70 -14.75
C VAL A 385 -26.66 4.24 -16.20
N GLU A 386 -27.64 3.41 -16.57
CA GLU A 386 -27.79 2.89 -17.92
C GLU A 386 -27.96 4.05 -18.92
N GLY A 387 -27.00 4.17 -19.85
CA GLY A 387 -26.98 5.23 -20.88
C GLY A 387 -26.31 6.56 -20.48
N LYS A 388 -25.60 6.63 -19.34
CA LYS A 388 -24.90 7.85 -18.86
C LYS A 388 -23.39 7.72 -18.79
#